data_AF-A0A3D9FEA2-F1
#
_entry.id   AF-A0A3D9FEA2-F1
#
_cell.length_a   1.000
_cell.length_b   1.000
_cell.length_c   1.000
_cell.angle_alpha   90.00
_cell.angle_beta   90.00
_cell.angle_gamma   90.00
#
_symmetry.space_group_name_H-M   'P 1'
#
loop_
_entity.id
_entity.type
_entity.pdbx_description
1 polymer ?
#
loop_
_entity_poly.entity_id
_entity_poly.type
_entity_poly.pdbx_seq_one_letter_code
_entity_poly.pdbx_strand_id
1 'polypeptide(L)'
;MRMPNRMSAGTTAGLVLLMATGIALPGPAPAQTHGTDGERAADQSSLPQLRTSEMVVQVQIGNEPEFAWTVVPEISPDKLRVGCTADATTRVSFTSDLESREFTVSGTDFLQFNIVNPDGQTALTEIECIPPRLRFPGDYAVSPAENRDFSRDLNSGTLAAHIEQMVEQRRIPGLAVVVTQGSQTLFQRAFGVGDLESNAPFTSATPVQLASATKFFTGLLMLSLAEDGVIDLAAPLGDYLADAPETWRNVPLWRILNHTSGIPRILADERFQALPEDEQLGLTQREMFAMLEAMPLDFEPGSAMRYQQSGYAILAMAISERTGLNWDELLQEHVFGPAGMTDTRFAAQATGALPVYQLDRGALSEAHNPYPGLLRMGGGYLTTASDMARLFAAIAQGSIVSEAFLESQIFADERIDADSNYSLATIVKTFAGERLIGHSGGGGLADIRYAPGSGVGIAVLSNRLGSIISRDITDEISELLFGEAAAD
;
A
#
# COMPACT_ATOMS: atom_id res chain seq x y z
N MET A 1 -1.38 -57.66 27.26
CA MET A 1 -1.31 -58.43 28.52
C MET A 1 -1.38 -57.40 29.65
N ARG A 2 -2.39 -57.54 30.52
CA ARG A 2 -2.68 -56.90 31.83
C ARG A 2 -1.52 -56.11 32.49
N MET A 3 -1.69 -55.10 33.32
CA MET A 3 -2.72 -54.13 33.77
C MET A 3 -1.99 -53.23 34.83
N PRO A 4 -2.55 -52.08 35.22
CA PRO A 4 -1.90 -51.01 35.99
C PRO A 4 -2.18 -51.06 37.51
N ASN A 5 -1.61 -50.13 38.28
CA ASN A 5 -2.03 -49.77 39.65
C ASN A 5 -1.98 -48.23 39.82
N ARG A 6 -3.13 -47.56 39.98
CA ARG A 6 -3.83 -47.12 41.24
C ARG A 6 -3.19 -45.87 41.87
N MET A 7 -3.83 -44.70 41.80
CA MET A 7 -4.95 -44.13 42.63
C MET A 7 -4.58 -43.75 44.07
N SER A 8 -4.64 -42.44 44.38
CA SER A 8 -5.42 -41.79 45.47
C SER A 8 -5.07 -40.28 45.50
N ALA A 9 -5.97 -39.32 45.27
CA ALA A 9 -7.04 -38.80 46.14
C ALA A 9 -6.54 -38.10 47.42
N GLY A 10 -6.87 -36.81 47.58
CA GLY A 10 -6.57 -36.00 48.77
C GLY A 10 -7.11 -34.56 48.67
N THR A 11 -8.37 -34.39 49.04
CA THR A 11 -9.18 -33.16 49.16
C THR A 11 -8.77 -32.30 50.36
N THR A 12 -8.81 -30.95 50.29
CA THR A 12 -9.47 -30.11 51.32
C THR A 12 -9.70 -28.66 50.90
N ALA A 13 -10.87 -28.15 51.29
CA ALA A 13 -11.41 -26.81 51.08
C ALA A 13 -10.90 -25.79 52.11
N GLY A 14 -11.01 -24.50 51.78
CA GLY A 14 -10.81 -23.38 52.70
C GLY A 14 -11.60 -22.15 52.28
N LEU A 15 -12.87 -22.10 52.72
CA LEU A 15 -13.77 -20.94 52.69
C LEU A 15 -13.54 -20.14 53.98
N VAL A 16 -13.27 -18.83 53.88
CA VAL A 16 -13.36 -17.91 55.02
C VAL A 16 -14.09 -16.64 54.59
N LEU A 17 -15.21 -16.41 55.26
CA LEU A 17 -16.09 -15.24 55.22
C LEU A 17 -16.04 -14.60 56.61
N LEU A 18 -15.80 -13.28 56.73
CA LEU A 18 -16.40 -12.45 57.80
C LEU A 18 -16.15 -10.93 57.61
N MET A 19 -17.26 -10.24 57.31
CA MET A 19 -17.79 -8.96 57.86
C MET A 19 -16.91 -7.69 57.98
N ALA A 20 -17.19 -6.74 57.08
CA ALA A 20 -17.72 -5.38 57.29
C ALA A 20 -17.43 -4.57 58.57
N THR A 21 -16.76 -3.42 58.34
CA THR A 21 -17.07 -2.04 58.81
C THR A 21 -16.37 -1.10 57.81
N GLY A 22 -16.90 -0.04 57.19
CA GLY A 22 -18.03 0.85 57.47
C GLY A 22 -17.53 2.31 57.48
N ILE A 23 -17.15 2.88 56.33
CA ILE A 23 -16.95 4.34 56.15
C ILE A 23 -17.49 4.75 54.76
N ALA A 24 -18.29 5.81 54.75
CA ALA A 24 -19.12 6.28 53.65
C ALA A 24 -18.36 7.11 52.60
N LEU A 25 -18.75 6.98 51.32
CA LEU A 25 -18.38 7.85 50.20
C LEU A 25 -19.65 8.31 49.46
N PRO A 26 -19.65 9.51 48.84
CA PRO A 26 -20.86 10.23 48.43
C PRO A 26 -21.49 9.66 47.14
N GLY A 27 -22.82 9.82 47.05
CA GLY A 27 -23.71 9.19 46.07
C GLY A 27 -23.64 9.69 44.63
N PRO A 28 -24.42 9.06 43.72
CA PRO A 28 -24.24 9.15 42.29
C PRO A 28 -24.82 10.45 41.70
N ALA A 29 -24.07 11.05 40.77
CA ALA A 29 -24.57 12.07 39.85
C ALA A 29 -25.52 11.42 38.80
N PRO A 30 -26.52 12.15 38.30
CA PRO A 30 -27.59 11.57 37.50
C PRO A 30 -27.10 11.15 36.10
N ALA A 31 -27.69 10.06 35.62
CA ALA A 31 -27.51 9.51 34.28
C ALA A 31 -27.82 10.56 33.21
N GLN A 32 -26.82 10.88 32.38
CA GLN A 32 -27.07 11.46 31.07
C GLN A 32 -27.39 10.33 30.10
N THR A 33 -28.61 10.37 29.59
CA THR A 33 -29.07 9.56 28.47
C THR A 33 -28.17 9.82 27.26
N HIS A 34 -27.51 8.77 26.77
CA HIS A 34 -26.93 8.77 25.42
C HIS A 34 -28.07 8.97 24.42
N GLY A 35 -28.20 10.20 23.93
CA GLY A 35 -28.99 10.53 22.76
C GLY A 35 -28.33 9.88 21.54
N THR A 36 -29.16 9.26 20.72
CA THR A 36 -28.88 8.86 19.34
C THR A 36 -28.05 9.91 18.60
N ASP A 37 -27.03 9.47 17.86
CA ASP A 37 -26.29 10.27 16.90
C ASP A 37 -27.26 10.86 15.87
N GLY A 38 -27.76 12.05 16.18
CA GLY A 38 -28.38 12.95 15.23
C GLY A 38 -27.25 13.73 14.58
N GLU A 39 -27.14 13.62 13.25
CA GLU A 39 -26.54 14.66 12.43
C GLU A 39 -27.05 16.01 12.92
N ARG A 40 -26.19 16.77 13.59
CA ARG A 40 -26.37 18.21 13.69
C ARG A 40 -26.09 18.74 12.30
N ALA A 41 -27.09 18.72 11.43
CA ALA A 41 -27.08 19.54 10.23
C ALA A 41 -26.87 20.98 10.70
N ALA A 42 -25.65 21.50 10.52
CA ALA A 42 -25.39 22.91 10.69
C ALA A 42 -26.35 23.66 9.77
N ASP A 43 -27.01 24.70 10.27
CA ASP A 43 -27.81 25.58 9.43
C ASP A 43 -26.88 26.18 8.36
N GLN A 44 -26.95 25.64 7.13
CA GLN A 44 -26.06 26.01 6.03
C GLN A 44 -26.14 27.52 5.71
N SER A 45 -27.22 28.20 6.11
CA SER A 45 -27.36 29.65 5.93
C SER A 45 -26.43 30.48 6.85
N SER A 46 -25.84 29.87 7.87
CA SER A 46 -24.95 30.51 8.85
C SER A 46 -23.45 30.27 8.60
N LEU A 47 -23.10 29.40 7.65
CA LEU A 47 -21.71 29.11 7.31
C LEU A 47 -21.06 30.27 6.52
N PRO A 48 -19.76 30.52 6.71
CA PRO A 48 -19.02 31.47 5.87
C PRO A 48 -19.17 31.10 4.39
N GLN A 49 -19.53 32.08 3.56
CA GLN A 49 -19.63 31.93 2.11
C GLN A 49 -18.41 32.54 1.43
N LEU A 50 -17.84 31.81 0.46
CA LEU A 50 -16.73 32.26 -0.39
C LEU A 50 -17.19 32.25 -1.86
N ARG A 51 -16.97 33.34 -2.62
CA ARG A 51 -17.37 33.46 -4.03
C ARG A 51 -16.15 33.47 -4.96
N THR A 52 -16.09 32.58 -5.97
CA THR A 52 -14.92 32.56 -6.88
C THR A 52 -15.10 31.78 -8.20
N SER A 53 -14.29 32.13 -9.23
CA SER A 53 -14.03 31.38 -10.48
C SER A 53 -12.84 30.40 -10.38
N GLU A 54 -11.86 30.66 -9.51
CA GLU A 54 -10.67 29.84 -9.27
C GLU A 54 -10.17 30.13 -7.83
N MET A 55 -9.85 29.11 -7.03
CA MET A 55 -9.43 29.33 -5.64
C MET A 55 -8.06 28.73 -5.39
N VAL A 56 -7.17 29.48 -4.75
CA VAL A 56 -5.93 28.92 -4.19
C VAL A 56 -6.09 28.82 -2.68
N VAL A 57 -5.99 27.60 -2.16
CA VAL A 57 -5.94 27.30 -0.73
C VAL A 57 -4.48 27.23 -0.33
N GLN A 58 -4.06 28.12 0.54
CA GLN A 58 -2.77 28.02 1.20
C GLN A 58 -2.95 27.51 2.62
N VAL A 59 -2.19 26.49 2.98
CA VAL A 59 -2.20 25.91 4.33
C VAL A 59 -0.83 26.09 4.94
N GLN A 60 -0.79 26.71 6.11
CA GLN A 60 0.39 26.88 6.93
C GLN A 60 0.20 26.18 8.27
N ILE A 61 1.09 25.23 8.57
CA ILE A 61 1.03 24.44 9.81
C ILE A 61 2.16 24.91 10.73
N GLY A 62 1.85 25.66 11.79
CA GLY A 62 2.88 26.23 12.66
C GLY A 62 3.85 27.19 11.92
N ASN A 63 5.16 26.96 12.05
CA ASN A 63 6.22 27.73 11.36
C ASN A 63 6.80 27.00 10.13
N GLU A 64 6.22 25.88 9.71
CA GLU A 64 6.64 25.08 8.56
C GLU A 64 6.19 25.73 7.23
N PRO A 65 6.84 25.39 6.08
CA PRO A 65 6.59 26.04 4.80
C PRO A 65 5.15 25.90 4.29
N GLU A 66 4.73 26.88 3.47
CA GLU A 66 3.39 26.98 2.87
C GLU A 66 3.15 25.87 1.83
N PHE A 67 2.03 25.15 1.95
CA PHE A 67 1.50 24.33 0.86
C PHE A 67 0.40 25.11 0.14
N ALA A 68 0.49 25.28 -1.18
CA ALA A 68 -0.50 25.98 -1.99
C ALA A 68 -1.19 24.99 -2.93
N TRP A 69 -2.50 24.86 -2.82
CA TRP A 69 -3.34 23.99 -3.65
C TRP A 69 -4.28 24.87 -4.49
N THR A 70 -4.36 24.61 -5.79
CA THR A 70 -5.35 25.26 -6.64
C THR A 70 -6.59 24.39 -6.72
N VAL A 71 -7.70 24.87 -6.16
CA VAL A 71 -9.02 24.24 -6.24
C VAL A 71 -9.81 24.94 -7.35
N VAL A 72 -10.09 24.20 -8.41
CA VAL A 72 -11.01 24.64 -9.47
C VAL A 72 -12.43 24.21 -9.06
N PRO A 73 -13.42 25.12 -8.95
CA PRO A 73 -14.75 24.80 -8.42
C PRO A 73 -15.64 23.89 -9.30
N GLU A 74 -15.11 23.16 -10.27
CA GLU A 74 -15.87 22.14 -10.99
C GLU A 74 -16.10 20.94 -10.04
N ILE A 75 -17.30 20.93 -9.44
CA ILE A 75 -17.93 19.87 -8.63
C ILE A 75 -16.97 18.73 -8.23
N SER A 76 -16.38 18.91 -7.04
CA SER A 76 -15.92 17.89 -6.07
C SER A 76 -14.50 18.22 -5.58
N PRO A 77 -14.41 18.85 -4.41
CA PRO A 77 -14.08 18.03 -3.25
C PRO A 77 -15.04 18.32 -2.09
N ASP A 78 -15.91 17.36 -1.79
CA ASP A 78 -16.81 17.44 -0.62
C ASP A 78 -16.01 17.48 0.71
N LYS A 79 -14.72 17.08 0.69
CA LYS A 79 -13.80 17.12 1.82
C LYS A 79 -12.36 17.41 1.38
N LEU A 80 -11.71 18.35 2.08
CA LEU A 80 -10.29 18.66 1.98
C LEU A 80 -9.60 18.20 3.28
N ARG A 81 -8.77 17.15 3.22
CA ARG A 81 -8.09 16.63 4.41
C ARG A 81 -6.70 17.23 4.54
N VAL A 82 -6.37 17.71 5.75
CA VAL A 82 -5.09 18.35 6.05
C VAL A 82 -4.47 17.65 7.26
N GLY A 83 -3.23 17.17 7.14
CA GLY A 83 -2.49 16.62 8.27
C GLY A 83 -2.10 17.73 9.24
N CYS A 84 -2.45 17.63 10.53
CA CYS A 84 -2.18 18.65 11.54
C CYS A 84 -1.46 18.02 12.75
N THR A 85 -0.34 18.55 13.24
CA THR A 85 0.25 18.02 14.49
C THR A 85 -0.61 18.43 15.71
N ALA A 86 -0.70 17.57 16.74
CA ALA A 86 -1.60 17.76 17.89
C ALA A 86 -1.43 19.10 18.63
N ASP A 87 -0.25 19.72 18.52
CA ASP A 87 0.10 20.99 19.17
C ASP A 87 0.21 22.17 18.18
N ALA A 88 -0.04 21.96 16.88
CA ALA A 88 0.06 23.01 15.88
C ALA A 88 -1.26 23.76 15.69
N THR A 89 -1.12 25.07 15.51
CA THR A 89 -2.17 25.93 15.00
C THR A 89 -2.06 25.93 13.47
N THR A 90 -3.09 25.41 12.77
CA THR A 90 -3.14 25.39 11.30
C THR A 90 -3.84 26.65 10.82
N ARG A 91 -3.11 27.50 10.10
CA ARG A 91 -3.66 28.66 9.41
C ARG A 91 -4.03 28.24 8.00
N VAL A 92 -5.27 28.46 7.61
CA VAL A 92 -5.77 28.21 6.26
C VAL A 92 -6.17 29.55 5.64
N SER A 93 -5.49 29.91 4.57
CA SER A 93 -5.73 31.12 3.81
C SER A 93 -6.35 30.76 2.47
N PHE A 94 -7.56 31.24 2.24
CA PHE A 94 -8.23 31.16 0.96
C PHE A 94 -7.96 32.45 0.20
N THR A 95 -7.43 32.34 -1.01
CA THR A 95 -7.24 33.51 -1.88
C THR A 95 -7.89 33.24 -3.22
N SER A 96 -8.78 34.15 -3.61
CA SER A 96 -9.38 34.21 -4.94
C SER A 96 -9.14 35.58 -5.58
N ASP A 97 -9.57 35.70 -6.84
CA ASP A 97 -9.59 36.95 -7.61
C ASP A 97 -10.44 38.05 -6.95
N LEU A 98 -11.33 37.68 -6.02
CA LEU A 98 -12.38 38.55 -5.46
C LEU A 98 -12.23 38.78 -3.96
N GLU A 99 -11.73 37.81 -3.21
CA GLU A 99 -11.57 37.91 -1.75
C GLU A 99 -10.43 37.04 -1.21
N SER A 100 -9.88 37.45 -0.08
CA SER A 100 -8.96 36.62 0.72
C SER A 100 -9.52 36.49 2.14
N ARG A 101 -9.51 35.26 2.66
CA ARG A 101 -9.96 34.95 4.03
C ARG A 101 -9.02 33.98 4.71
N GLU A 102 -8.75 34.23 5.97
CA GLU A 102 -7.89 33.41 6.80
C GLU A 102 -8.70 32.80 7.95
N PHE A 103 -8.48 31.51 8.19
CA PHE A 103 -9.06 30.76 9.30
C PHE A 103 -7.95 30.08 10.08
N THR A 104 -8.24 29.78 11.34
CA THR A 104 -7.33 29.07 12.23
C THR A 104 -8.05 27.85 12.79
N VAL A 105 -7.43 26.68 12.62
CA VAL A 105 -7.94 25.40 13.13
C VAL A 105 -6.88 24.83 14.08
N SER A 106 -7.32 24.30 15.22
CA SER A 106 -6.44 23.72 16.24
C SER A 106 -6.91 22.32 16.64
N GLY A 107 -5.99 21.38 16.83
CA GLY A 107 -6.31 20.04 17.34
C GLY A 107 -7.07 19.16 16.36
N THR A 108 -8.13 18.49 16.83
CA THR A 108 -8.99 17.56 16.07
C THR A 108 -10.23 18.23 15.48
N ASP A 109 -10.23 19.57 15.39
CA ASP A 109 -11.37 20.33 14.90
C ASP A 109 -11.47 20.26 13.37
N PHE A 110 -12.69 20.42 12.86
CA PHE A 110 -12.97 20.56 11.43
C PHE A 110 -13.60 21.93 11.14
N LEU A 111 -13.31 22.49 9.97
CA LEU A 111 -13.85 23.78 9.51
C LEU A 111 -14.79 23.55 8.32
N GLN A 112 -16.04 23.99 8.42
CA GLN A 112 -17.01 23.93 7.32
C GLN A 112 -17.24 25.32 6.71
N PHE A 113 -17.30 25.37 5.37
CA PHE A 113 -17.62 26.59 4.63
C PHE A 113 -18.36 26.25 3.33
N ASN A 114 -19.04 27.25 2.79
CA ASN A 114 -19.78 27.16 1.54
C ASN A 114 -18.99 27.84 0.42
N ILE A 115 -18.69 27.12 -0.64
CA ILE A 115 -18.17 27.69 -1.90
C ILE A 115 -19.36 28.02 -2.79
N VAL A 116 -19.46 29.28 -3.22
CA VAL A 116 -20.50 29.77 -4.12
C VAL A 116 -19.89 30.01 -5.50
N ASN A 117 -20.29 29.19 -6.46
CA ASN A 117 -19.81 29.23 -7.84
C ASN A 117 -20.34 30.46 -8.61
N PRO A 118 -19.71 30.84 -9.74
CA PRO A 118 -20.16 31.97 -10.56
C PRO A 118 -21.58 31.81 -11.11
N ASP A 119 -22.05 30.58 -11.25
CA ASP A 119 -23.41 30.23 -11.67
C ASP A 119 -24.44 30.21 -10.52
N GLY A 120 -24.00 30.50 -9.29
CA GLY A 120 -24.81 30.57 -8.08
C GLY A 120 -25.00 29.23 -7.35
N GLN A 121 -24.40 28.14 -7.81
CA GLN A 121 -24.41 26.87 -7.08
C GLN A 121 -23.55 26.95 -5.81
N THR A 122 -23.95 26.23 -4.76
CA THR A 122 -23.22 26.17 -3.48
C THR A 122 -22.74 24.75 -3.21
N ALA A 123 -21.45 24.57 -2.91
CA ALA A 123 -20.87 23.32 -2.45
C ALA A 123 -20.41 23.46 -0.99
N LEU A 124 -20.75 22.47 -0.15
CA LEU A 124 -20.23 22.39 1.21
C LEU A 124 -18.83 21.76 1.15
N THR A 125 -17.84 22.45 1.71
CA THR A 125 -16.49 21.91 1.83
C THR A 125 -16.11 21.86 3.31
N GLU A 126 -15.58 20.71 3.71
CA GLU A 126 -15.08 20.45 5.06
C GLU A 126 -13.57 20.32 5.03
N ILE A 127 -12.89 21.08 5.88
CA ILE A 127 -11.48 20.85 6.22
C ILE A 127 -11.40 20.05 7.50
N GLU A 128 -10.83 18.86 7.44
CA GLU A 128 -10.62 17.99 8.59
C GLU A 128 -9.13 17.99 8.96
N CYS A 129 -8.80 18.36 10.20
CA CYS A 129 -7.46 18.19 10.76
C CYS A 129 -7.28 16.77 11.28
N ILE A 130 -6.43 15.98 10.63
CA ILE A 130 -6.11 14.62 11.07
C ILE A 130 -4.80 14.66 11.88
N PRO A 131 -4.84 14.37 13.20
CA PRO A 131 -3.62 14.26 13.98
C PRO A 131 -2.78 13.08 13.47
N PRO A 132 -1.45 13.24 13.25
CA PRO A 132 -0.59 12.15 12.86
C PRO A 132 -0.57 11.13 14.00
N ARG A 133 -1.20 9.97 13.78
CA ARG A 133 -1.02 8.82 14.66
C ARG A 133 0.23 8.09 14.19
N LEU A 134 1.19 7.99 15.12
CA LEU A 134 2.56 7.46 15.01
C LEU A 134 3.62 8.49 14.59
N ARG A 135 4.24 9.14 15.59
CA ARG A 135 5.63 9.62 15.48
C ARG A 135 6.55 8.49 15.93
N PHE A 136 7.40 7.99 15.04
CA PHE A 136 8.71 7.48 15.44
C PHE A 136 9.63 8.71 15.59
N PRO A 137 10.42 8.82 16.67
CA PRO A 137 11.35 9.93 16.84
C PRO A 137 12.51 9.77 15.86
N GLY A 138 12.38 10.40 14.70
CA GLY A 138 13.45 10.62 13.74
C GLY A 138 13.17 11.93 13.02
N ASP A 139 14.11 12.86 13.06
CA ASP A 139 14.08 14.06 12.23
C ASP A 139 14.26 13.61 10.77
N TYR A 140 13.15 13.25 10.11
CA TYR A 140 13.16 13.01 8.67
C TYR A 140 13.15 14.35 7.98
N ALA A 141 14.35 14.89 7.72
CA ALA A 141 14.50 15.93 6.74
C ALA A 141 14.05 15.36 5.38
N VAL A 142 12.87 15.78 4.92
CA VAL A 142 12.48 15.65 3.51
C VAL A 142 13.55 16.39 2.73
N SER A 143 14.41 15.64 2.04
CA SER A 143 15.38 16.27 1.16
C SER A 143 14.58 16.89 0.04
N PRO A 144 14.64 18.23 -0.19
CA PRO A 144 13.97 18.81 -1.33
C PRO A 144 14.57 18.13 -2.56
N ALA A 145 13.79 17.34 -3.29
CA ALA A 145 14.25 16.85 -4.57
C ALA A 145 14.64 18.06 -5.41
N GLU A 146 15.91 18.14 -5.76
CA GLU A 146 16.33 19.03 -6.81
C GLU A 146 15.45 18.71 -8.02
N ASN A 147 14.74 19.72 -8.50
CA ASN A 147 13.76 19.63 -9.58
C ASN A 147 14.49 19.38 -10.91
N ARG A 148 15.14 18.22 -11.02
CA ARG A 148 15.93 17.80 -12.16
C ARG A 148 14.98 17.31 -13.24
N ASP A 149 15.07 17.95 -14.40
CA ASP A 149 14.34 17.56 -15.59
C ASP A 149 14.99 16.31 -16.22
N PHE A 150 14.44 15.14 -15.92
CA PHE A 150 14.89 13.86 -16.46
C PHE A 150 14.46 13.61 -17.91
N SER A 151 13.62 14.47 -18.49
CA SER A 151 13.11 14.27 -19.85
C SER A 151 14.22 14.26 -20.90
N ARG A 152 15.31 15.01 -20.67
CA ARG A 152 16.47 15.04 -21.59
C ARG A 152 17.24 13.73 -21.60
N ASP A 153 17.40 13.11 -20.44
CA ASP A 153 18.16 11.86 -20.29
C ASP A 153 17.42 10.69 -20.97
N LEU A 154 16.07 10.73 -20.96
CA LEU A 154 15.21 9.69 -21.53
C LEU A 154 14.85 9.88 -23.02
N ASN A 155 14.76 11.13 -23.51
CA ASN A 155 14.30 11.43 -24.87
C ASN A 155 15.39 11.42 -25.96
N SER A 156 16.64 11.12 -25.62
CA SER A 156 17.76 11.10 -26.57
C SER A 156 17.69 9.98 -27.63
N GLY A 157 16.69 9.09 -27.56
CA GLY A 157 16.57 7.91 -28.43
C GLY A 157 17.53 6.78 -28.05
N THR A 158 18.52 7.03 -27.19
CA THR A 158 19.51 6.04 -26.75
C THR A 158 18.88 4.99 -25.85
N LEU A 159 17.99 5.37 -24.93
CA LEU A 159 17.32 4.41 -24.04
C LEU A 159 16.46 3.41 -24.80
N ALA A 160 15.67 3.87 -25.78
CA ALA A 160 14.83 2.99 -26.57
C ALA A 160 15.67 2.00 -27.39
N ALA A 161 16.74 2.47 -28.05
CA ALA A 161 17.65 1.62 -28.81
C ALA A 161 18.39 0.61 -27.91
N HIS A 162 18.78 1.03 -26.71
CA HIS A 162 19.43 0.17 -25.72
C HIS A 162 18.49 -0.92 -25.20
N ILE A 163 17.23 -0.57 -24.87
CA ILE A 163 16.21 -1.55 -24.49
C ILE A 163 15.92 -2.52 -25.65
N GLU A 164 15.83 -2.04 -26.88
CA GLU A 164 15.63 -2.88 -28.07
C GLU A 164 16.79 -3.89 -28.24
N GLN A 165 18.03 -3.44 -28.05
CA GLN A 165 19.20 -4.32 -28.04
C GLN A 165 19.12 -5.38 -26.93
N MET A 166 18.69 -5.00 -25.71
CA MET A 166 18.49 -5.94 -24.62
C MET A 166 17.39 -6.97 -24.92
N VAL A 167 16.28 -6.53 -25.54
CA VAL A 167 15.17 -7.38 -25.97
C VAL A 167 15.66 -8.46 -26.94
N GLU A 168 16.46 -8.07 -27.94
CA GLU A 168 17.04 -9.01 -28.90
C GLU A 168 18.05 -9.96 -28.24
N GLN A 169 19.05 -9.43 -27.52
CA GLN A 169 20.12 -10.21 -26.90
C GLN A 169 19.61 -11.21 -25.87
N ARG A 170 18.62 -10.80 -25.07
CA ARG A 170 18.03 -11.65 -24.02
C ARG A 170 16.90 -12.51 -24.56
N ARG A 171 16.53 -12.38 -25.84
CA ARG A 171 15.43 -13.09 -26.51
C ARG A 171 14.10 -12.93 -25.76
N ILE A 172 13.75 -11.68 -25.45
CA ILE A 172 12.50 -11.30 -24.81
C ILE A 172 11.43 -11.20 -25.91
N PRO A 173 10.36 -12.01 -25.89
CA PRO A 173 9.31 -11.92 -26.90
C PRO A 173 8.65 -10.54 -26.86
N GLY A 174 8.23 -10.08 -25.68
CA GLY A 174 7.59 -8.79 -25.49
C GLY A 174 7.91 -8.13 -24.16
N LEU A 175 8.03 -6.80 -24.20
CA LEU A 175 8.39 -5.96 -23.07
C LEU A 175 7.65 -4.63 -23.16
N ALA A 176 7.18 -4.08 -22.04
CA ALA A 176 6.79 -2.69 -21.92
C ALA A 176 7.54 -2.02 -20.78
N VAL A 177 7.90 -0.76 -21.00
CA VAL A 177 8.60 0.09 -20.02
C VAL A 177 7.84 1.40 -19.92
N VAL A 178 7.61 1.85 -18.69
CA VAL A 178 7.08 3.17 -18.39
C VAL A 178 7.93 3.88 -17.34
N VAL A 179 8.20 5.16 -17.58
CA VAL A 179 8.88 6.08 -16.68
C VAL A 179 8.04 7.35 -16.58
N THR A 180 7.78 7.79 -15.35
CA THR A 180 6.99 8.98 -15.02
C THR A 180 7.79 9.88 -14.08
N GLN A 181 7.44 11.16 -14.03
CA GLN A 181 7.86 12.10 -13.00
C GLN A 181 6.64 12.95 -12.62
N GLY A 182 6.18 12.83 -11.38
CA GLY A 182 4.89 13.38 -10.98
C GLY A 182 3.76 12.82 -11.83
N SER A 183 2.93 13.70 -12.39
CA SER A 183 1.86 13.31 -13.32
C SER A 183 2.30 13.15 -14.78
N GLN A 184 3.57 13.42 -15.10
CA GLN A 184 4.06 13.41 -16.47
C GLN A 184 4.69 12.06 -16.83
N THR A 185 4.19 11.44 -17.91
CA THR A 185 4.87 10.29 -18.53
C THR A 185 6.09 10.78 -19.33
N LEU A 186 7.29 10.41 -18.89
CA LEU A 186 8.55 10.76 -19.55
C LEU A 186 8.94 9.75 -20.64
N PHE A 187 8.64 8.47 -20.41
CA PHE A 187 8.90 7.39 -21.35
C PHE A 187 7.79 6.35 -21.25
N GLN A 188 7.20 5.93 -22.36
CA GLN A 188 6.29 4.80 -22.39
C GLN A 188 6.40 4.11 -23.74
N ARG A 189 6.99 2.91 -23.76
CA ARG A 189 7.20 2.14 -24.98
C ARG A 189 7.02 0.66 -24.74
N ALA A 190 6.57 -0.03 -25.79
CA ALA A 190 6.51 -1.47 -25.84
C ALA A 190 7.37 -1.98 -27.01
N PHE A 191 7.89 -3.19 -26.85
CA PHE A 191 8.83 -3.84 -27.75
C PHE A 191 8.37 -5.28 -28.00
N GLY A 192 8.55 -5.76 -29.23
CA GLY A 192 8.29 -7.15 -29.59
C GLY A 192 6.81 -7.54 -29.63
N VAL A 193 6.52 -8.80 -29.29
CA VAL A 193 5.23 -9.47 -29.46
C VAL A 193 4.70 -10.03 -28.14
N GLY A 194 3.39 -9.93 -27.97
CA GLY A 194 2.65 -10.51 -26.87
C GLY A 194 2.32 -11.99 -27.07
N ASP A 195 2.19 -12.42 -28.32
CA ASP A 195 1.90 -13.80 -28.70
C ASP A 195 2.79 -14.21 -29.89
N LEU A 196 3.58 -15.27 -29.73
CA LEU A 196 4.48 -15.82 -30.74
C LEU A 196 3.75 -16.58 -31.86
N GLU A 197 2.60 -17.20 -31.57
CA GLU A 197 1.82 -17.95 -32.55
C GLU A 197 1.07 -17.00 -33.48
N SER A 198 0.36 -16.02 -32.91
CA SER A 198 -0.41 -15.05 -33.68
C SER A 198 0.41 -13.86 -34.17
N ASN A 199 1.65 -13.70 -33.68
CA ASN A 199 2.50 -12.53 -33.88
C ASN A 199 1.81 -11.21 -33.46
N ALA A 200 0.96 -11.27 -32.42
CA ALA A 200 0.28 -10.07 -31.91
C ALA A 200 1.30 -9.16 -31.22
N PRO A 201 1.26 -7.83 -31.46
CA PRO A 201 2.24 -6.92 -30.88
C PRO A 201 2.12 -6.85 -29.36
N PHE A 202 3.25 -6.70 -28.67
CA PHE A 202 3.25 -6.29 -27.27
C PHE A 202 2.97 -4.78 -27.22
N THR A 203 2.09 -4.34 -26.32
CA THR A 203 1.69 -2.93 -26.22
C THR A 203 1.72 -2.47 -24.76
N SER A 204 1.64 -1.16 -24.53
CA SER A 204 1.50 -0.64 -23.16
C SER A 204 0.19 -1.03 -22.49
N ALA A 205 -0.79 -1.52 -23.24
CA ALA A 205 -2.07 -2.05 -22.75
C ALA A 205 -2.06 -3.58 -22.59
N THR A 206 -0.94 -4.25 -22.87
CA THR A 206 -0.82 -5.71 -22.69
C THR A 206 -0.82 -6.05 -21.19
N PRO A 207 -1.76 -6.87 -20.71
CA PRO A 207 -1.77 -7.31 -19.31
C PRO A 207 -0.60 -8.27 -19.01
N VAL A 208 0.13 -8.02 -17.93
CA VAL A 208 1.25 -8.85 -17.46
C VAL A 208 1.06 -9.23 -16.01
N GLN A 209 1.28 -10.51 -15.70
CA GLN A 209 1.23 -11.02 -14.33
C GLN A 209 2.44 -10.55 -13.54
N LEU A 210 2.17 -9.83 -12.46
CA LEU A 210 3.18 -9.21 -11.62
C LEU A 210 3.92 -10.19 -10.71
N ALA A 211 3.37 -11.39 -10.51
CA ALA A 211 3.81 -12.27 -9.42
C ALA A 211 3.96 -11.45 -8.13
N SER A 212 5.09 -11.56 -7.42
CA SER A 212 5.33 -10.82 -6.17
C SER A 212 5.37 -9.29 -6.29
N ALA A 213 5.51 -8.70 -7.48
CA ALA A 213 5.42 -7.25 -7.62
C ALA A 213 4.04 -6.68 -7.18
N THR A 214 3.02 -7.54 -7.14
CA THR A 214 1.70 -7.28 -6.53
C THR A 214 1.78 -6.74 -5.10
N LYS A 215 2.82 -7.11 -4.32
CA LYS A 215 2.98 -6.64 -2.94
C LYS A 215 3.09 -5.13 -2.82
N PHE A 216 3.54 -4.46 -3.88
CA PHE A 216 3.53 -3.00 -3.92
C PHE A 216 2.10 -2.44 -3.77
N PHE A 217 1.11 -3.07 -4.43
CA PHE A 217 -0.30 -2.69 -4.28
C PHE A 217 -0.81 -2.98 -2.86
N THR A 218 -0.41 -4.11 -2.29
CA THR A 218 -0.74 -4.45 -0.90
C THR A 218 -0.16 -3.43 0.08
N GLY A 219 1.10 -3.02 -0.09
CA GLY A 219 1.74 -2.00 0.74
C GLY A 219 1.00 -0.66 0.66
N LEU A 220 0.67 -0.21 -0.55
CA LEU A 220 -0.11 1.02 -0.76
C LEU A 220 -1.49 0.94 -0.12
N LEU A 221 -2.21 -0.17 -0.28
CA LEU A 221 -3.52 -0.37 0.38
C LEU A 221 -3.40 -0.28 1.90
N MET A 222 -2.42 -0.99 2.50
CA MET A 222 -2.25 -0.98 3.95
C MET A 222 -1.84 0.40 4.48
N LEU A 223 -1.05 1.16 3.72
CA LEU A 223 -0.69 2.53 4.07
C LEU A 223 -1.89 3.48 3.95
N SER A 224 -2.68 3.36 2.88
CA SER A 224 -3.90 4.15 2.67
C SER A 224 -4.90 3.93 3.81
N LEU A 225 -5.20 2.67 4.15
CA LEU A 225 -6.07 2.31 5.27
C LEU A 225 -5.53 2.81 6.63
N ALA A 226 -4.22 2.87 6.79
CA ALA A 226 -3.59 3.37 8.02
C ALA A 226 -3.66 4.90 8.12
N GLU A 227 -3.45 5.61 7.01
CA GLU A 227 -3.60 7.06 6.92
C GLU A 227 -5.05 7.49 7.18
N ASP A 228 -6.02 6.73 6.64
CA ASP A 228 -7.45 6.90 6.90
C ASP A 228 -7.88 6.50 8.32
N GLY A 229 -6.99 5.93 9.13
CA GLY A 229 -7.27 5.49 10.50
C GLY A 229 -8.19 4.26 10.59
N VAL A 230 -8.44 3.56 9.48
CA VAL A 230 -9.21 2.31 9.44
C VAL A 230 -8.47 1.20 10.18
N ILE A 231 -7.14 1.19 10.04
CA ILE A 231 -6.23 0.27 10.71
C ILE A 231 -5.12 1.05 11.42
N ASP A 232 -4.47 0.38 12.37
CA ASP A 232 -3.22 0.79 12.99
C ASP A 232 -2.18 -0.29 12.70
N LEU A 233 -1.14 0.06 11.94
CA LEU A 233 -0.08 -0.86 11.57
C LEU A 233 0.69 -1.40 12.79
N ALA A 234 0.74 -0.63 13.89
CA ALA A 234 1.39 -1.02 15.15
C ALA A 234 0.50 -1.87 16.06
N ALA A 235 -0.80 -1.93 15.78
CA ALA A 235 -1.71 -2.71 16.59
C ALA A 235 -1.50 -4.23 16.40
N PRO A 236 -1.71 -5.02 17.46
CA PRO A 236 -1.56 -6.46 17.43
C PRO A 236 -2.60 -7.12 16.51
N LEU A 237 -2.20 -8.20 15.82
CA LEU A 237 -3.09 -8.98 14.94
C LEU A 237 -4.38 -9.41 15.64
N GLY A 238 -4.31 -9.76 16.93
CA GLY A 238 -5.47 -10.17 17.73
C GLY A 238 -6.58 -9.12 17.85
N ASP A 239 -6.28 -7.84 17.60
CA ASP A 239 -7.29 -6.76 17.58
C ASP A 239 -8.12 -6.76 16.28
N TYR A 240 -7.64 -7.44 15.24
CA TYR A 240 -8.28 -7.51 13.91
C TYR A 240 -8.80 -8.91 13.60
N LEU A 241 -8.21 -9.94 14.20
CA LEU A 241 -8.56 -11.34 13.99
C LEU A 241 -8.82 -12.01 15.33
N ALA A 242 -10.10 -12.10 15.71
CA ALA A 242 -10.51 -12.53 17.05
C ALA A 242 -10.12 -14.00 17.36
N ASP A 243 -10.06 -14.85 16.33
CA ASP A 243 -9.65 -16.25 16.42
C ASP A 243 -8.13 -16.45 16.21
N ALA A 244 -7.33 -15.39 16.19
CA ALA A 244 -5.88 -15.51 16.11
C ALA A 244 -5.31 -16.40 17.25
N PRO A 245 -4.38 -17.33 16.94
CA PRO A 245 -3.67 -18.13 17.93
C PRO A 245 -2.95 -17.25 18.94
N GLU A 246 -2.88 -17.69 20.21
CA GLU A 246 -2.26 -16.93 21.30
C GLU A 246 -0.84 -16.45 20.97
N THR A 247 -0.06 -17.29 20.29
CA THR A 247 1.31 -16.99 19.87
C THR A 247 1.38 -15.89 18.79
N TRP A 248 0.31 -15.68 18.02
CA TRP A 248 0.26 -14.71 16.93
C TRP A 248 -0.42 -13.41 17.34
N ARG A 249 -1.26 -13.44 18.39
CA ARG A 249 -2.09 -12.31 18.82
C ARG A 249 -1.32 -11.01 18.94
N ASN A 250 -0.15 -11.04 19.56
CA ASN A 250 0.65 -9.85 19.84
C ASN A 250 1.56 -9.41 18.67
N VAL A 251 1.51 -10.09 17.52
CA VAL A 251 2.31 -9.71 16.34
C VAL A 251 1.72 -8.42 15.74
N PRO A 252 2.47 -7.31 15.67
CA PRO A 252 2.02 -6.10 15.01
C PRO A 252 1.82 -6.31 13.49
N LEU A 253 0.83 -5.65 12.89
CA LEU A 253 0.55 -5.80 11.46
C LEU A 253 1.75 -5.43 10.58
N TRP A 254 2.53 -4.40 10.95
CA TRP A 254 3.74 -4.02 10.18
C TRP A 254 4.79 -5.13 10.13
N ARG A 255 4.88 -6.00 11.15
CA ARG A 255 5.82 -7.14 11.14
C ARG A 255 5.40 -8.22 10.15
N ILE A 256 4.11 -8.31 9.86
CA ILE A 256 3.60 -9.19 8.81
C ILE A 256 4.04 -8.64 7.44
N LEU A 257 3.90 -7.33 7.23
CA LEU A 257 4.23 -6.68 5.97
C LEU A 257 5.73 -6.65 5.66
N ASN A 258 6.61 -6.56 6.66
CA ASN A 258 8.06 -6.62 6.45
C ASN A 258 8.67 -8.03 6.61
N HIS A 259 7.84 -9.08 6.70
CA HIS A 259 8.26 -10.48 6.83
C HIS A 259 9.05 -10.84 8.11
N THR A 260 8.88 -10.07 9.19
CA THR A 260 9.49 -10.34 10.51
C THR A 260 8.51 -10.91 11.54
N SER A 261 7.32 -11.35 11.11
CA SER A 261 6.25 -11.83 12.00
C SER A 261 6.50 -13.20 12.64
N GLY A 262 7.30 -14.06 12.03
CA GLY A 262 7.44 -15.46 12.45
C GLY A 262 6.25 -16.36 12.08
N ILE A 263 5.21 -15.84 11.42
CA ILE A 263 4.03 -16.64 11.05
C ILE A 263 4.45 -17.81 10.12
N PRO A 264 3.97 -19.05 10.37
CA PRO A 264 4.31 -20.24 9.59
C PRO A 264 4.04 -20.08 8.09
N ARG A 265 4.90 -20.70 7.27
CA ARG A 265 4.91 -20.51 5.81
C ARG A 265 4.16 -21.63 5.10
N ILE A 266 3.01 -21.32 4.50
CA ILE A 266 2.18 -22.28 3.76
C ILE A 266 2.95 -22.97 2.62
N LEU A 267 3.79 -22.24 1.90
CA LEU A 267 4.55 -22.81 0.77
C LEU A 267 5.62 -23.83 1.21
N ALA A 268 5.93 -23.89 2.51
CA ALA A 268 6.81 -24.90 3.10
C ALA A 268 6.06 -25.94 3.93
N ASP A 269 4.73 -25.85 4.01
CA ASP A 269 3.91 -26.83 4.70
C ASP A 269 3.76 -28.09 3.84
N GLU A 270 4.11 -29.25 4.41
CA GLU A 270 4.09 -30.53 3.69
C GLU A 270 2.68 -30.92 3.24
N ARG A 271 1.64 -30.55 3.99
CA ARG A 271 0.25 -30.88 3.61
C ARG A 271 -0.15 -30.06 2.40
N PHE A 272 0.22 -28.78 2.34
CA PHE A 272 -0.02 -27.94 1.16
C PHE A 272 0.74 -28.46 -0.06
N GLN A 273 2.02 -28.81 0.09
CA GLN A 273 2.84 -29.36 -0.99
C GLN A 273 2.35 -30.72 -1.50
N ALA A 274 1.66 -31.49 -0.66
CA ALA A 274 1.10 -32.79 -1.03
C ALA A 274 -0.22 -32.68 -1.82
N LEU A 275 -0.87 -31.52 -1.85
CA LEU A 275 -2.11 -31.33 -2.61
C LEU A 275 -1.83 -31.27 -4.11
N PRO A 276 -2.71 -31.86 -4.95
CA PRO A 276 -2.75 -31.59 -6.38
C PRO A 276 -2.84 -30.09 -6.71
N GLU A 277 -2.32 -29.66 -7.86
CA GLU A 277 -2.30 -28.23 -8.24
C GLU A 277 -3.71 -27.62 -8.27
N ASP A 278 -4.71 -28.33 -8.81
CA ASP A 278 -6.10 -27.89 -8.85
C ASP A 278 -6.71 -27.71 -7.46
N GLU A 279 -6.35 -28.58 -6.50
CA GLU A 279 -6.74 -28.42 -5.10
C GLU A 279 -6.03 -27.22 -4.46
N GLN A 280 -4.73 -27.02 -4.71
CA GLN A 280 -4.00 -25.84 -4.23
C GLN A 280 -4.62 -24.53 -4.75
N LEU A 281 -5.05 -24.51 -6.02
CA LEU A 281 -5.70 -23.36 -6.63
C LEU A 281 -7.10 -23.09 -6.06
N GLY A 282 -7.79 -24.13 -5.59
CA GLY A 282 -9.13 -24.07 -5.00
C GLY A 282 -9.18 -23.76 -3.50
N LEU A 283 -8.05 -23.87 -2.78
CA LEU A 283 -7.99 -23.61 -1.34
C LEU A 283 -8.37 -22.17 -0.99
N THR A 284 -9.13 -22.03 0.09
CA THR A 284 -9.50 -20.74 0.68
C THR A 284 -8.47 -20.28 1.71
N GLN A 285 -8.49 -18.97 2.04
CA GLN A 285 -7.64 -18.43 3.10
C GLN A 285 -7.96 -19.04 4.48
N ARG A 286 -9.23 -19.40 4.75
CA ARG A 286 -9.62 -20.04 6.02
C ARG A 286 -9.09 -21.46 6.13
N GLU A 287 -9.11 -22.22 5.04
CA GLU A 287 -8.50 -23.56 5.01
C GLU A 287 -6.98 -23.47 5.20
N MET A 288 -6.31 -22.52 4.54
CA MET A 288 -4.90 -22.24 4.79
C MET A 288 -4.65 -21.87 6.27
N PHE A 289 -5.47 -21.00 6.86
CA PHE A 289 -5.37 -20.64 8.27
C PHE A 289 -5.50 -21.86 9.18
N ALA A 290 -6.50 -22.73 8.96
CA ALA A 290 -6.71 -23.95 9.73
C ALA A 290 -5.52 -24.94 9.62
N MET A 291 -4.79 -24.91 8.50
CA MET A 291 -3.54 -25.67 8.39
C MET A 291 -2.48 -25.10 9.34
N LEU A 292 -2.32 -23.79 9.40
CA LEU A 292 -1.21 -23.14 10.08
C LEU A 292 -1.45 -22.82 11.56
N GLU A 293 -2.71 -22.62 11.99
CA GLU A 293 -3.05 -22.09 13.33
C GLU A 293 -2.54 -22.93 14.50
N ALA A 294 -2.34 -24.25 14.29
CA ALA A 294 -1.82 -25.18 15.29
C ALA A 294 -0.27 -25.24 15.31
N MET A 295 0.41 -24.58 14.38
CA MET A 295 1.87 -24.57 14.29
C MET A 295 2.46 -23.45 15.16
N PRO A 296 3.60 -23.69 15.83
CA PRO A 296 4.34 -22.61 16.50
C PRO A 296 4.85 -21.60 15.47
N LEU A 297 5.17 -20.38 15.92
CA LEU A 297 5.91 -19.43 15.08
C LEU A 297 7.24 -20.05 14.61
N ASP A 298 7.63 -19.76 13.38
CA ASP A 298 8.90 -20.18 12.78
C ASP A 298 10.12 -19.58 13.53
N PHE A 299 9.93 -18.42 14.17
CA PHE A 299 10.90 -17.67 14.98
C PHE A 299 10.17 -16.58 15.79
N GLU A 300 10.85 -15.99 16.79
CA GLU A 300 10.28 -14.89 17.59
C GLU A 300 10.05 -13.63 16.73
N PRO A 301 8.91 -12.93 16.83
CA PRO A 301 8.65 -11.76 16.00
C PRO A 301 9.74 -10.70 16.13
N GLY A 302 10.34 -10.31 15.00
CA GLY A 302 11.46 -9.37 14.93
C GLY A 302 12.85 -9.97 15.11
N SER A 303 13.00 -11.25 15.44
CA SER A 303 14.32 -11.87 15.59
C SER A 303 14.96 -12.32 14.28
N ALA A 304 14.20 -12.32 13.18
CA ALA A 304 14.64 -12.66 11.84
C ALA A 304 13.68 -12.11 10.79
N MET A 305 14.12 -12.07 9.54
CA MET A 305 13.27 -11.87 8.36
C MET A 305 13.17 -13.19 7.58
N ARG A 306 11.95 -13.63 7.26
CA ARG A 306 11.72 -14.73 6.31
C ARG A 306 10.56 -14.41 5.38
N TYR A 307 10.88 -14.11 4.13
CA TYR A 307 9.90 -13.81 3.09
C TYR A 307 8.83 -14.91 2.98
N GLN A 308 7.56 -14.52 3.11
CA GLN A 308 6.46 -15.47 3.22
C GLN A 308 5.11 -14.88 2.78
N GLN A 309 4.18 -15.77 2.41
CA GLN A 309 2.89 -15.38 1.84
C GLN A 309 1.70 -15.56 2.78
N SER A 310 1.80 -16.46 3.75
CA SER A 310 0.73 -16.78 4.71
C SER A 310 0.32 -15.58 5.55
N GLY A 311 1.29 -14.78 5.98
CA GLY A 311 1.06 -13.56 6.73
C GLY A 311 0.21 -12.56 5.95
N TYR A 312 0.46 -12.40 4.65
CA TYR A 312 -0.33 -11.52 3.80
C TYR A 312 -1.77 -12.03 3.63
N ALA A 313 -1.95 -13.34 3.56
CA ALA A 313 -3.27 -13.96 3.53
C ALA A 313 -4.03 -13.82 4.85
N ILE A 314 -3.37 -13.96 5.99
CA ILE A 314 -3.95 -13.73 7.31
C ILE A 314 -4.30 -12.25 7.50
N LEU A 315 -3.43 -11.34 7.06
CA LEU A 315 -3.68 -9.89 7.08
C LEU A 315 -4.95 -9.55 6.28
N ALA A 316 -5.07 -10.06 5.06
CA ALA A 316 -6.28 -9.84 4.26
C ALA A 316 -7.54 -10.40 4.90
N MET A 317 -7.49 -11.58 5.54
CA MET A 317 -8.63 -12.10 6.29
C MET A 317 -9.05 -11.14 7.39
N ALA A 318 -8.09 -10.69 8.21
CA ALA A 318 -8.33 -9.79 9.34
C ALA A 318 -8.91 -8.43 8.89
N ILE A 319 -8.35 -7.85 7.82
CA ILE A 319 -8.85 -6.58 7.29
C ILE A 319 -10.23 -6.75 6.65
N SER A 320 -10.45 -7.81 5.89
CA SER A 320 -11.76 -8.06 5.25
C SER A 320 -12.87 -8.27 6.28
N GLU A 321 -12.58 -8.95 7.40
CA GLU A 321 -13.54 -9.08 8.50
C GLU A 321 -13.88 -7.74 9.17
N ARG A 322 -12.87 -6.88 9.33
CA ARG A 322 -13.05 -5.57 9.97
C ARG A 322 -13.82 -4.58 9.10
N THR A 323 -13.58 -4.57 7.79
CA THR A 323 -14.20 -3.63 6.86
C THR A 323 -15.51 -4.15 6.26
N GLY A 324 -15.69 -5.47 6.22
CA GLY A 324 -16.79 -6.12 5.50
C GLY A 324 -16.61 -6.15 3.98
N LEU A 325 -15.46 -5.68 3.47
CA LEU A 325 -15.10 -5.67 2.05
C LEU A 325 -14.12 -6.79 1.76
N ASN A 326 -14.22 -7.40 0.58
CA ASN A 326 -13.21 -8.35 0.13
C ASN A 326 -11.93 -7.62 -0.35
N TRP A 327 -10.85 -8.37 -0.51
CA TRP A 327 -9.54 -7.78 -0.85
C TRP A 327 -9.52 -7.01 -2.18
N ASP A 328 -10.24 -7.50 -3.20
CA ASP A 328 -10.28 -6.85 -4.50
C ASP A 328 -11.11 -5.55 -4.43
N GLU A 329 -12.18 -5.54 -3.63
CA GLU A 329 -12.96 -4.33 -3.32
C GLU A 329 -12.11 -3.28 -2.60
N LEU A 330 -11.32 -3.68 -1.59
CA LEU A 330 -10.41 -2.79 -0.89
C LEU A 330 -9.37 -2.16 -1.81
N LEU A 331 -8.74 -2.97 -2.68
CA LEU A 331 -7.81 -2.45 -3.69
C LEU A 331 -8.52 -1.53 -4.68
N GLN A 332 -9.74 -1.84 -5.09
CA GLN A 332 -10.51 -1.00 -6.00
C GLN A 332 -10.88 0.35 -5.37
N GLU A 333 -11.25 0.36 -4.09
CA GLU A 333 -11.68 1.57 -3.38
C GLU A 333 -10.50 2.50 -3.04
N HIS A 334 -9.37 1.94 -2.59
CA HIS A 334 -8.27 2.74 -2.04
C HIS A 334 -7.07 2.90 -2.98
N VAL A 335 -6.92 2.05 -4.01
CA VAL A 335 -5.73 2.06 -4.88
C VAL A 335 -6.10 2.21 -6.36
N PHE A 336 -6.79 1.22 -6.93
CA PHE A 336 -7.03 1.18 -8.37
C PHE A 336 -8.08 2.18 -8.84
N GLY A 337 -9.12 2.43 -8.04
CA GLY A 337 -10.14 3.44 -8.32
C GLY A 337 -9.57 4.86 -8.34
N PRO A 338 -8.93 5.32 -7.24
CA PRO A 338 -8.28 6.63 -7.19
C PRO A 338 -7.22 6.83 -8.27
N ALA A 339 -6.49 5.77 -8.65
CA ALA A 339 -5.52 5.81 -9.74
C ALA A 339 -6.12 5.61 -11.14
N GLY A 340 -7.40 5.25 -11.28
CA GLY A 340 -8.01 4.93 -12.57
C GLY A 340 -7.40 3.72 -13.29
N MET A 341 -6.92 2.71 -12.55
CA MET A 341 -6.29 1.49 -13.07
C MET A 341 -7.33 0.45 -13.52
N THR A 342 -8.03 0.73 -14.61
CA THR A 342 -9.18 -0.08 -15.05
C THR A 342 -8.82 -1.43 -15.67
N ASP A 343 -7.55 -1.64 -16.03
CA ASP A 343 -7.08 -2.89 -16.64
C ASP A 343 -6.38 -3.82 -15.63
N THR A 344 -6.27 -3.38 -14.38
CA THR A 344 -5.59 -4.10 -13.29
C THR A 344 -6.57 -4.98 -12.52
N ARG A 345 -6.28 -6.28 -12.43
CA ARG A 345 -7.17 -7.29 -11.85
C ARG A 345 -6.43 -8.57 -11.49
N PHE A 346 -7.04 -9.43 -10.66
CA PHE A 346 -6.42 -10.71 -10.34
C PHE A 346 -6.46 -11.70 -11.53
N ALA A 347 -5.36 -12.43 -11.76
CA ALA A 347 -5.19 -13.26 -12.95
C ALA A 347 -6.25 -14.36 -13.14
N ALA A 348 -6.74 -14.97 -12.05
CA ALA A 348 -7.79 -16.00 -12.18
C ALA A 348 -9.13 -15.45 -12.70
N GLN A 349 -9.32 -14.13 -12.68
CA GLN A 349 -10.50 -13.44 -13.25
C GLN A 349 -10.27 -12.98 -14.69
N ALA A 350 -9.06 -13.13 -15.24
CA ALA A 350 -8.69 -12.55 -16.52
C ALA A 350 -8.90 -13.55 -17.68
N THR A 351 -9.91 -13.27 -18.50
CA THR A 351 -9.97 -13.80 -19.87
C THR A 351 -9.01 -13.02 -20.77
N GLY A 352 -8.24 -13.70 -21.62
CA GLY A 352 -7.38 -13.05 -22.62
C GLY A 352 -6.01 -12.58 -22.11
N ALA A 353 -5.50 -13.14 -21.02
CA ALA A 353 -4.10 -12.97 -20.66
C ALA A 353 -3.20 -13.52 -21.77
N LEU A 354 -2.17 -12.77 -22.17
CA LEU A 354 -1.24 -13.24 -23.18
C LEU A 354 -0.30 -14.31 -22.59
N PRO A 355 0.22 -15.22 -23.44
CA PRO A 355 1.09 -16.28 -22.98
C PRO A 355 2.34 -15.74 -22.30
N VAL A 356 2.78 -16.43 -21.24
CA VAL A 356 4.10 -16.24 -20.64
C VAL A 356 5.05 -17.24 -21.27
N TYR A 357 6.28 -16.82 -21.58
CA TYR A 357 7.28 -17.64 -22.23
C TYR A 357 8.46 -17.94 -21.30
N GLN A 358 8.99 -19.15 -21.40
CA GLN A 358 10.27 -19.53 -20.80
C GLN A 358 11.27 -19.87 -21.90
N LEU A 359 12.56 -19.64 -21.61
CA LEU A 359 13.65 -19.99 -22.52
C LEU A 359 14.39 -21.22 -21.96
N ASP A 360 14.15 -22.41 -22.51
CA ASP A 360 14.88 -23.63 -22.17
C ASP A 360 15.79 -24.06 -23.33
N ARG A 361 17.07 -24.32 -23.04
CA ARG A 361 18.10 -24.75 -24.02
C ARG A 361 18.10 -23.97 -25.34
N GLY A 362 17.72 -22.69 -25.27
CA GLY A 362 17.68 -21.79 -26.41
C GLY A 362 16.43 -21.83 -27.27
N ALA A 363 15.39 -22.57 -26.87
CA ALA A 363 14.07 -22.52 -27.47
C ALA A 363 13.07 -21.83 -26.53
N LEU A 364 12.20 -20.98 -27.09
CA LEU A 364 11.09 -20.39 -26.36
C LEU A 364 9.92 -21.36 -26.36
N SER A 365 9.30 -21.56 -25.20
CA SER A 365 8.04 -22.28 -25.06
C SER A 365 7.11 -21.52 -24.13
N GLU A 366 5.81 -21.69 -24.31
CA GLU A 366 4.83 -21.20 -23.33
C GLU A 366 5.07 -21.85 -21.96
N ALA A 367 4.85 -21.09 -20.89
CA ALA A 367 5.02 -21.49 -19.52
C ALA A 367 3.66 -21.46 -18.80
N HIS A 368 3.34 -22.56 -18.14
CA HIS A 368 2.21 -22.64 -17.22
C HIS A 368 2.55 -21.88 -15.93
N ASN A 369 1.80 -20.80 -15.62
CA ASN A 369 2.08 -19.92 -14.48
C ASN A 369 0.83 -19.56 -13.67
N PRO A 370 0.05 -20.57 -13.20
CA PRO A 370 -1.15 -20.30 -12.42
C PRO A 370 -0.80 -19.67 -11.06
N TYR A 371 -1.74 -18.95 -10.47
CA TYR A 371 -1.56 -18.34 -9.15
C TYR A 371 -2.75 -18.65 -8.23
N PRO A 372 -2.53 -19.27 -7.05
CA PRO A 372 -3.61 -19.58 -6.12
C PRO A 372 -4.33 -18.33 -5.62
N GLY A 373 -5.66 -18.37 -5.60
CA GLY A 373 -6.49 -17.26 -5.13
C GLY A 373 -6.20 -16.85 -3.69
N LEU A 374 -5.86 -17.82 -2.82
CA LEU A 374 -5.52 -17.57 -1.41
C LEU A 374 -4.25 -16.74 -1.21
N LEU A 375 -3.37 -16.65 -2.22
CA LEU A 375 -2.10 -15.92 -2.15
C LEU A 375 -2.16 -14.57 -2.86
N ARG A 376 -3.35 -14.10 -3.28
CA ARG A 376 -3.50 -12.92 -4.15
C ARG A 376 -2.86 -11.63 -3.64
N MET A 377 -2.82 -11.44 -2.33
CA MET A 377 -2.16 -10.30 -1.67
C MET A 377 -0.63 -10.31 -1.87
N GLY A 378 -0.06 -11.50 -1.98
CA GLY A 378 1.36 -11.73 -2.16
C GLY A 378 1.76 -11.89 -3.62
N GLY A 379 0.82 -12.03 -4.55
CA GLY A 379 1.07 -12.12 -5.98
C GLY A 379 -0.12 -12.47 -6.86
N GLY A 380 0.04 -12.39 -8.18
CA GLY A 380 -0.94 -12.90 -9.14
C GLY A 380 -1.89 -11.86 -9.72
N TYR A 381 -1.71 -10.58 -9.42
CA TYR A 381 -2.38 -9.52 -10.17
C TYR A 381 -1.77 -9.35 -11.56
N LEU A 382 -2.62 -9.03 -12.54
CA LEU A 382 -2.25 -8.52 -13.84
C LEU A 382 -2.35 -6.99 -13.83
N THR A 383 -1.44 -6.32 -14.51
CA THR A 383 -1.54 -4.88 -14.80
C THR A 383 -1.00 -4.56 -16.19
N THR A 384 -1.08 -3.30 -16.60
CA THR A 384 -0.54 -2.80 -17.87
C THR A 384 0.45 -1.67 -17.61
N ALA A 385 1.33 -1.37 -18.56
CA ALA A 385 2.24 -0.22 -18.42
C ALA A 385 1.45 1.11 -18.36
N SER A 386 0.30 1.18 -19.04
CA SER A 386 -0.60 2.33 -18.96
C SER A 386 -1.17 2.51 -17.55
N ASP A 387 -1.62 1.44 -16.89
CA ASP A 387 -2.13 1.51 -15.51
C ASP A 387 -1.02 1.85 -14.51
N MET A 388 0.18 1.31 -14.70
CA MET A 388 1.34 1.68 -13.87
C MET A 388 1.67 3.17 -13.97
N ALA A 389 1.55 3.78 -15.16
CA ALA A 389 1.72 5.22 -15.31
C ALA A 389 0.73 6.02 -14.46
N ARG A 390 -0.54 5.58 -14.43
CA ARG A 390 -1.58 6.24 -13.63
C ARG A 390 -1.36 6.03 -12.14
N LEU A 391 -0.92 4.84 -11.74
CA LEU A 391 -0.56 4.55 -10.35
C LEU A 391 0.51 5.53 -9.86
N PHE A 392 1.60 5.70 -10.60
CA PHE A 392 2.68 6.61 -10.21
C PHE A 392 2.19 8.06 -10.14
N ALA A 393 1.38 8.50 -11.10
CA ALA A 393 0.77 9.82 -11.06
C ALA A 393 -0.13 10.01 -9.82
N ALA A 394 -0.90 8.99 -9.44
CA ALA A 394 -1.78 9.03 -8.26
C ALA A 394 -1.00 9.04 -6.93
N ILE A 395 0.10 8.29 -6.84
CA ILE A 395 1.00 8.34 -5.68
C ILE A 395 1.61 9.74 -5.56
N ALA A 396 2.13 10.29 -6.66
CA ALA A 396 2.75 11.62 -6.67
C ALA A 396 1.75 12.75 -6.35
N GLN A 397 0.47 12.56 -6.63
CA GLN A 397 -0.60 13.49 -6.26
C GLN A 397 -1.07 13.33 -4.81
N GLY A 398 -0.64 12.28 -4.11
CA GLY A 398 -1.14 11.95 -2.77
C GLY A 398 -2.56 11.37 -2.76
N SER A 399 -3.09 10.94 -3.92
CA SER A 399 -4.48 10.46 -4.06
C SER A 399 -4.72 9.06 -3.47
N ILE A 400 -3.66 8.33 -3.15
CA ILE A 400 -3.70 7.00 -2.51
C ILE A 400 -3.23 7.09 -1.06
N VAL A 401 -2.07 7.73 -0.89
CA VAL A 401 -1.42 7.99 0.40
C VAL A 401 -0.58 9.25 0.25
N SER A 402 -0.55 10.12 1.25
CA SER A 402 0.32 11.30 1.20
C SER A 402 1.80 10.90 1.19
N GLU A 403 2.63 11.65 0.46
CA GLU A 403 4.07 11.42 0.37
C GLU A 403 4.72 11.41 1.76
N ALA A 404 4.39 12.39 2.60
CA ALA A 404 4.91 12.50 3.96
C ALA A 404 4.57 11.27 4.82
N PHE A 405 3.33 10.78 4.75
CA PHE A 405 2.93 9.59 5.49
C PHE A 405 3.66 8.36 4.95
N LEU A 406 3.69 8.17 3.63
CA LEU A 406 4.40 7.07 2.98
C LEU A 406 5.87 7.02 3.40
N GLU A 407 6.59 8.15 3.33
CA GLU A 407 8.01 8.23 3.71
C GLU A 407 8.20 7.93 5.19
N SER A 408 7.37 8.53 6.06
CA SER A 408 7.45 8.35 7.51
C SER A 408 7.25 6.90 7.93
N GLN A 409 6.44 6.15 7.17
CA GLN A 409 6.14 4.76 7.48
C GLN A 409 7.17 3.80 6.87
N ILE A 410 7.52 3.95 5.60
CA ILE A 410 8.39 3.00 4.91
C ILE A 410 9.84 3.15 5.38
N PHE A 411 10.31 4.38 5.59
CA PHE A 411 11.70 4.64 5.96
C PHE A 411 11.94 4.71 7.47
N ALA A 412 11.01 4.18 8.26
CA ALA A 412 11.19 4.02 9.70
C ALA A 412 12.30 2.99 10.01
N ASP A 413 13.29 3.41 10.79
CA ASP A 413 14.57 2.71 11.02
C ASP A 413 14.39 1.30 11.61
N GLU A 414 13.41 1.10 12.51
CA GLU A 414 13.15 -0.22 13.14
C GLU A 414 12.54 -1.28 12.20
N ARG A 415 12.15 -0.90 10.98
CA ARG A 415 11.43 -1.79 10.03
C ARG A 415 12.35 -2.39 8.97
N ILE A 416 13.53 -1.81 8.79
CA ILE A 416 14.59 -2.23 7.90
C ILE A 416 15.61 -2.91 8.80
N ASP A 417 15.67 -4.25 8.79
CA ASP A 417 16.77 -4.96 9.47
C ASP A 417 18.09 -4.43 8.90
N ALA A 418 19.15 -4.35 9.70
CA ALA A 418 20.44 -3.82 9.24
C ALA A 418 20.98 -4.57 8.01
N ASP A 419 20.51 -5.81 7.80
CA ASP A 419 20.85 -6.68 6.67
C ASP A 419 19.70 -6.84 5.64
N SER A 420 18.58 -6.10 5.75
CA SER A 420 17.42 -6.26 4.87
C SER A 420 16.84 -4.94 4.37
N ASN A 421 16.80 -4.79 3.05
CA ASN A 421 16.21 -3.64 2.37
C ASN A 421 14.69 -3.75 2.17
N TYR A 422 13.95 -4.38 3.09
CA TYR A 422 12.52 -4.66 2.93
C TYR A 422 11.68 -3.96 3.99
N SER A 423 10.68 -3.17 3.58
CA SER A 423 9.80 -2.44 4.49
C SER A 423 8.37 -2.36 3.93
N LEU A 424 7.39 -2.71 4.78
CA LEU A 424 5.94 -2.61 4.50
C LEU A 424 5.52 -3.07 3.10
N ALA A 425 5.84 -4.32 2.74
CA ALA A 425 5.55 -4.89 1.41
C ALA A 425 6.32 -4.28 0.23
N THR A 426 7.37 -3.51 0.51
CA THR A 426 8.24 -2.89 -0.49
C THR A 426 9.69 -3.31 -0.29
N ILE A 427 10.43 -3.38 -1.39
CA ILE A 427 11.88 -3.37 -1.43
C ILE A 427 12.30 -1.91 -1.53
N VAL A 428 13.22 -1.49 -0.67
CA VAL A 428 13.87 -0.20 -0.68
C VAL A 428 15.22 -0.34 -1.37
N LYS A 429 15.53 0.54 -2.33
CA LYS A 429 16.86 0.63 -2.96
C LYS A 429 17.32 2.07 -2.96
N THR A 430 18.62 2.30 -2.90
CA THR A 430 19.20 3.64 -2.91
C THR A 430 20.11 3.84 -4.11
N PHE A 431 19.84 4.88 -4.91
CA PHE A 431 20.66 5.27 -6.07
C PHE A 431 21.15 6.70 -5.87
N ALA A 432 22.46 6.89 -5.71
CA ALA A 432 23.06 8.19 -5.43
C ALA A 432 22.34 9.04 -4.34
N GLY A 433 21.79 8.39 -3.31
CA GLY A 433 21.03 9.02 -2.22
C GLY A 433 19.51 9.08 -2.43
N GLU A 434 19.02 8.85 -3.65
CA GLU A 434 17.59 8.73 -3.93
C GLU A 434 17.07 7.37 -3.49
N ARG A 435 16.02 7.34 -2.66
CA ARG A 435 15.40 6.10 -2.18
C ARG A 435 14.21 5.72 -3.04
N LEU A 436 14.27 4.54 -3.64
CA LEU A 436 13.22 3.95 -4.44
C LEU A 436 12.53 2.86 -3.63
N ILE A 437 11.21 2.92 -3.55
CA ILE A 437 10.33 1.89 -3.00
C ILE A 437 9.71 1.11 -4.16
N GLY A 438 9.39 -0.16 -3.97
CA GLY A 438 8.84 -0.94 -5.06
C GLY A 438 8.81 -2.42 -4.78
N HIS A 439 8.67 -3.24 -5.82
CA HIS A 439 8.81 -4.68 -5.66
C HIS A 439 9.09 -5.38 -7.00
N SER A 440 9.86 -6.47 -6.93
CA SER A 440 10.14 -7.34 -8.07
C SER A 440 9.15 -8.51 -8.16
N GLY A 441 8.84 -8.93 -9.38
CA GLY A 441 8.00 -10.07 -9.69
C GLY A 441 8.83 -11.33 -9.91
N GLY A 442 8.51 -12.39 -9.17
CA GLY A 442 9.10 -13.71 -9.39
C GLY A 442 9.02 -14.13 -10.86
N GLY A 443 10.08 -14.78 -11.34
CA GLY A 443 10.22 -15.09 -12.77
C GLY A 443 10.68 -13.90 -13.62
N GLY A 444 10.86 -12.69 -13.06
CA GLY A 444 11.36 -11.52 -13.80
C GLY A 444 10.35 -10.92 -14.78
N LEU A 445 9.06 -11.20 -14.60
CA LEU A 445 7.97 -10.67 -15.43
C LEU A 445 7.68 -9.20 -15.14
N ALA A 446 8.02 -8.70 -13.95
CA ALA A 446 7.78 -7.31 -13.58
C ALA A 446 8.83 -6.80 -12.58
N ASP A 447 9.17 -5.51 -12.68
CA ASP A 447 9.83 -4.76 -11.61
C ASP A 447 9.19 -3.37 -11.58
N ILE A 448 8.77 -2.95 -10.39
CA ILE A 448 8.06 -1.69 -10.14
C ILE A 448 8.87 -0.91 -9.12
N ARG A 449 9.11 0.37 -9.39
CA ARG A 449 9.80 1.30 -8.49
C ARG A 449 9.15 2.67 -8.51
N TYR A 450 9.20 3.34 -7.38
CA TYR A 450 8.76 4.71 -7.21
C TYR A 450 9.72 5.40 -6.25
N ALA A 451 10.19 6.58 -6.61
CA ALA A 451 11.05 7.42 -5.79
C ALA A 451 10.20 8.57 -5.24
N PRO A 452 9.80 8.54 -3.95
CA PRO A 452 8.91 9.55 -3.39
C PRO A 452 9.48 10.97 -3.53
N GLY A 453 10.73 11.16 -3.13
CA GLY A 453 11.40 12.47 -3.18
C GLY A 453 11.34 13.13 -4.55
N SER A 454 11.77 12.43 -5.60
CA SER A 454 11.76 12.97 -6.98
C SER A 454 10.43 12.78 -7.75
N GLY A 455 9.46 12.07 -7.18
CA GLY A 455 8.20 11.69 -7.83
C GLY A 455 8.37 10.78 -9.04
N VAL A 456 9.50 10.09 -9.19
CA VAL A 456 9.82 9.28 -10.37
C VAL A 456 9.28 7.86 -10.20
N GLY A 457 8.41 7.43 -11.11
CA GLY A 457 7.93 6.05 -11.18
C GLY A 457 8.50 5.29 -12.37
N ILE A 458 8.96 4.05 -12.17
CA ILE A 458 9.51 3.17 -13.19
C ILE A 458 8.81 1.81 -13.10
N ALA A 459 8.25 1.32 -14.21
CA ALA A 459 7.80 -0.07 -14.30
C ALA A 459 8.27 -0.73 -15.59
N VAL A 460 8.76 -1.95 -15.46
CA VAL A 460 9.15 -2.81 -16.58
C VAL A 460 8.34 -4.10 -16.50
N LEU A 461 7.60 -4.41 -17.56
CA LEU A 461 6.71 -5.57 -17.67
C LEU A 461 7.12 -6.44 -18.87
N SER A 462 7.25 -7.75 -18.66
CA SER A 462 7.79 -8.71 -19.63
C SER A 462 6.90 -9.96 -19.68
N ASN A 463 6.71 -10.54 -20.87
CA ASN A 463 6.12 -11.87 -21.00
C ASN A 463 7.16 -13.01 -21.04
N ARG A 464 8.40 -12.75 -20.59
CA ARG A 464 9.46 -13.77 -20.51
C ARG A 464 9.91 -14.02 -19.08
N LEU A 465 9.83 -15.30 -18.68
CA LEU A 465 10.48 -15.80 -17.48
C LEU A 465 12.01 -15.72 -17.63
N GLY A 466 12.66 -15.15 -16.63
CA GLY A 466 14.09 -14.98 -16.46
C GLY A 466 14.35 -14.07 -15.29
N SER A 467 14.88 -14.62 -14.20
CA SER A 467 14.85 -14.09 -12.82
C SER A 467 15.31 -12.64 -12.59
N ILE A 468 15.96 -12.01 -13.57
CA ILE A 468 16.55 -10.68 -13.44
C ILE A 468 16.19 -9.71 -14.57
N ILE A 469 15.42 -10.13 -15.59
CA ILE A 469 15.23 -9.30 -16.80
C ILE A 469 14.66 -7.92 -16.49
N SER A 470 13.48 -7.87 -15.89
CA SER A 470 12.82 -6.60 -15.58
C SER A 470 13.63 -5.78 -14.58
N ARG A 471 14.19 -6.45 -13.56
CA ARG A 471 15.01 -5.83 -12.52
C ARG A 471 16.26 -5.15 -13.07
N ASP A 472 17.01 -5.82 -13.94
CA ASP A 472 18.21 -5.25 -14.56
C ASP A 472 17.87 -4.00 -15.38
N ILE A 473 16.79 -4.05 -16.17
CA ILE A 473 16.33 -2.91 -16.97
C ILE A 473 15.93 -1.74 -16.06
N THR A 474 15.20 -2.00 -14.97
CA THR A 474 14.90 -0.96 -13.98
C THR A 474 16.12 -0.43 -13.25
N ASP A 475 17.12 -1.28 -12.94
CA ASP A 475 18.39 -0.86 -12.33
C ASP A 475 19.13 0.09 -13.28
N GLU A 476 19.31 -0.28 -14.55
CA GLU A 476 19.97 0.55 -15.56
C GLU A 476 19.24 1.88 -15.80
N ILE A 477 17.90 1.89 -15.80
CA ILE A 477 17.12 3.14 -15.88
C ILE A 477 17.32 3.98 -14.61
N SER A 478 17.34 3.36 -13.43
CA SER A 478 17.58 4.07 -12.17
C SER A 478 18.97 4.69 -12.15
N GLU A 479 19.99 3.97 -12.62
CA GLU A 479 21.37 4.47 -12.74
C GLU A 479 21.50 5.62 -13.73
N LEU A 480 20.79 5.54 -14.87
CA LEU A 480 20.76 6.62 -15.85
C LEU A 480 20.16 7.91 -15.26
N LEU A 481 19.11 7.79 -14.45
CA LEU A 481 18.41 8.92 -13.86
C LEU A 481 19.18 9.50 -12.66
N PHE A 482 19.53 8.66 -11.70
CA PHE A 482 20.03 9.12 -10.40
C PHE A 482 21.55 9.00 -10.25
N GLY A 483 22.19 8.08 -10.98
CA GLY A 483 23.59 7.67 -10.78
C GLY A 483 23.69 6.28 -10.14
N GLU A 484 24.92 5.80 -9.93
CA GLU A 484 25.17 4.44 -9.46
C GLU A 484 24.44 4.11 -8.13
N ALA A 485 24.04 2.85 -8.00
CA ALA A 485 23.51 2.33 -6.75
C ALA A 485 24.52 2.54 -5.61
N ALA A 486 24.02 2.85 -4.41
CA ALA A 486 24.86 2.78 -3.23
C ALA A 486 25.37 1.34 -3.07
N ALA A 487 26.65 1.19 -2.69
CA ALA A 487 27.14 -0.11 -2.26
C ALA A 487 26.44 -0.44 -0.93
N ASP A 488 25.50 -1.39 -1.00
CA ASP A 488 24.81 -1.95 0.18
C ASP A 488 25.80 -2.49 1.22
#